data_AF-A0A9D4TBE4-F1
#
_entry.id   AF-A0A9D4TBE4-F1
#
_cell.length_a   1.000
_cell.length_b   1.000
_cell.length_c   1.000
_cell.angle_alpha   90.00
_cell.angle_beta   90.00
_cell.angle_gamma   90.00
#
_symmetry.space_group_name_H-M   'P 1'
#
loop_
_entity.id
_entity.type
_entity.pdbx_description
1 polymer ?
#
loop_
_entity_poly.entity_id
_entity_poly.type
_entity_poly.pdbx_seq_one_letter_code
_entity_poly.pdbx_strand_id
1 'polypeptide(L)' 'MLMQSFILRGMKKVQCLDDESSVEFANRVKSKIAEQGGLLDLNWDGLLKRTYVKREWKEQQQKDFSQRLKLM' A
#
# COMPACT_ATOMS: atom_id res chain seq x y z
N MET A 1 -23.89 19.90 7.06
CA MET A 1 -23.32 20.14 5.71
C MET A 1 -22.04 21.02 5.77
N LEU A 2 -21.16 20.86 6.77
CA LEU A 2 -19.94 21.67 6.91
C LEU A 2 -18.73 20.87 7.47
N MET A 3 -18.72 19.55 7.27
CA MET A 3 -17.63 18.68 7.74
C MET A 3 -16.88 17.96 6.59
N GLN A 4 -17.04 18.42 5.35
CA GLN A 4 -16.26 17.90 4.21
C GLN A 4 -15.20 18.89 3.69
N SER A 5 -15.19 20.14 4.18
CA SER A 5 -14.36 21.21 3.63
C SER A 5 -12.98 21.37 4.29
N PHE A 6 -12.63 20.54 5.28
CA PHE A 6 -11.36 20.72 6.02
C PHE A 6 -10.17 19.95 5.42
N ILE A 7 -10.41 18.84 4.70
CA ILE A 7 -9.32 18.03 4.14
C ILE A 7 -8.69 18.62 2.86
N LEU A 8 -9.37 19.57 2.20
CA LEU A 8 -8.92 20.15 0.91
C LEU A 8 -8.17 21.49 1.02
N ARG A 9 -7.94 22.03 2.23
CA ARG A 9 -7.17 23.27 2.40
C ARG A 9 -5.68 22.98 2.54
N GLY A 10 -4.96 22.90 1.42
CA GLY A 10 -3.50 23.07 1.46
C GLY A 10 -2.69 22.30 0.42
N MET A 11 -3.25 21.28 -0.24
CA MET A 11 -2.51 20.56 -1.26
C MET A 11 -2.44 21.39 -2.56
N LYS A 12 -1.27 21.98 -2.83
CA LYS A 12 -0.96 22.48 -4.18
C LYS A 12 -0.98 21.30 -5.15
N LYS A 13 -1.65 21.48 -6.29
CA LYS A 13 -1.71 20.48 -7.37
C LYS A 13 -0.29 20.05 -7.75
N VAL A 14 -0.01 18.76 -7.64
CA VAL A 14 1.25 18.16 -8.11
C VAL A 14 1.15 18.03 -9.63
N GLN A 15 1.92 18.83 -10.37
CA GLN A 15 1.98 18.79 -11.84
C GLN A 15 3.09 17.82 -12.28
N CYS A 16 2.86 17.06 -13.33
CA CYS A 16 3.88 16.23 -13.96
C CYS A 16 4.91 17.14 -14.62
N LEU A 17 6.19 16.81 -14.45
CA LEU A 17 7.29 17.49 -15.15
C LEU A 17 7.54 16.77 -16.49
N ASP A 18 8.06 17.47 -17.49
CA ASP A 18 8.24 16.93 -18.85
C ASP A 18 9.30 15.81 -18.92
N ASP A 19 10.30 15.86 -18.03
CA ASP A 19 11.41 14.89 -17.96
C ASP A 19 11.21 13.78 -16.91
N GLU A 20 10.03 13.72 -16.28
CA GLU A 20 9.75 12.77 -15.18
C GLU A 20 9.06 11.50 -15.71
N SER A 21 9.54 10.32 -15.29
CA SER A 21 8.87 9.06 -15.58
C SER A 21 7.54 8.94 -14.81
N SER A 22 6.56 8.24 -15.37
CA SER A 22 5.28 7.95 -14.69
C SER A 22 5.46 7.36 -13.28
N VAL A 23 6.53 6.58 -13.08
CA VAL A 23 6.86 5.98 -11.77
C VAL A 23 7.37 7.02 -10.78
N GLU A 24 8.25 7.92 -11.23
CA GLU A 24 8.81 9.00 -10.41
C GLU A 24 7.71 9.98 -9.98
N PHE A 25 6.82 10.34 -10.92
CA PHE A 25 5.65 11.16 -10.63
C PHE A 25 4.74 10.52 -9.58
N ALA A 26 4.42 9.23 -9.73
CA ALA A 26 3.58 8.51 -8.77
C ALA A 26 4.20 8.47 -7.37
N ASN A 27 5.53 8.25 -7.29
CA ASN A 27 6.25 8.26 -6.01
C ASN A 27 6.20 9.65 -5.36
N ARG A 28 6.41 10.73 -6.14
CA ARG A 28 6.35 12.10 -5.63
C ARG A 28 4.97 12.50 -5.12
N VAL A 29 3.92 12.14 -5.87
CA VAL A 29 2.52 12.35 -5.44
C VAL A 29 2.26 11.62 -4.13
N LYS A 30 2.69 10.35 -4.04
CA LYS A 30 2.56 9.55 -2.82
C LYS A 30 3.29 10.20 -1.64
N SER A 31 4.55 10.63 -1.80
CA SER A 31 5.30 11.30 -0.74
C SER A 31 4.60 12.56 -0.25
N LYS A 32 4.03 13.37 -1.15
CA LYS A 32 3.26 14.57 -0.80
C LYS A 32 1.98 14.25 -0.03
N ILE A 33 1.30 13.15 -0.37
CA ILE A 33 0.13 12.67 0.38
C ILE A 33 0.54 12.20 1.78
N ALA A 34 1.65 11.46 1.89
CA ALA A 34 2.16 10.98 3.16
C ALA A 34 2.53 12.13 4.10
N GLU A 35 3.24 13.16 3.58
CA GLU A 35 3.60 14.37 4.32
C GLU A 35 2.37 15.10 4.90
N GLN A 36 1.32 15.26 4.08
CA GLN A 36 0.09 15.93 4.52
C GLN A 36 -0.75 15.09 5.50
N GLY A 37 -0.70 13.76 5.35
CA GLY A 37 -1.36 12.84 6.26
C GLY A 37 -0.58 12.55 7.55
N GLY A 38 0.65 13.08 7.71
CA GLY A 38 1.55 12.72 8.80
C GLY A 38 1.95 11.23 8.78
N LEU A 39 1.95 10.62 7.60
CA LEU A 39 2.24 9.20 7.40
C LEU A 39 3.73 9.02 7.05
N LEU A 40 4.28 7.88 7.44
CA LEU A 40 5.63 7.48 7.02
C LEU A 40 5.61 7.06 5.55
N ASP A 41 6.40 7.72 4.70
CA ASP A 41 6.56 7.32 3.31
C ASP A 41 7.51 6.11 3.23
N LEU A 42 6.93 4.92 3.08
CA LEU A 42 7.66 3.67 2.91
C LEU A 42 7.85 3.41 1.41
N ASN A 43 9.07 3.10 0.99
CA ASN A 43 9.34 2.71 -0.39
C ASN A 43 8.49 1.48 -0.75
N TRP A 44 7.61 1.62 -1.75
CA TRP A 44 6.77 0.52 -2.19
C TRP A 44 7.40 -0.08 -3.44
N ASP A 45 8.02 -1.24 -3.30
CA ASP A 45 8.74 -1.95 -4.36
C ASP A 45 7.83 -2.67 -5.38
N GLY A 46 6.51 -2.66 -5.17
CA GLY A 46 5.53 -3.34 -6.02
C GLY A 46 5.70 -4.86 -6.14
N LEU A 47 6.55 -5.49 -5.31
CA LEU A 47 6.85 -6.92 -5.36
C LEU A 47 5.85 -7.78 -4.57
N LEU A 48 4.82 -7.15 -4.00
CA LEU A 48 3.83 -7.85 -3.20
C LEU A 48 3.08 -8.88 -4.08
N LYS A 49 3.30 -10.17 -3.76
CA LYS A 49 2.74 -11.37 -4.40
C LYS A 49 3.34 -11.81 -5.75
N ARG A 50 4.49 -11.31 -6.19
CA ARG A 50 5.19 -11.90 -7.35
C ARG A 50 5.79 -13.27 -7.03
N THR A 51 6.07 -13.53 -5.76
CA THR A 51 6.59 -14.81 -5.28
C THR A 51 5.46 -15.69 -4.76
N TYR A 52 5.57 -16.99 -5.03
CA TYR A 52 4.69 -17.97 -4.41
C TYR A 52 4.88 -17.94 -2.88
N VAL A 53 3.78 -18.14 -2.15
CA VAL A 53 3.83 -18.36 -0.70
C VAL A 53 4.80 -19.50 -0.42
N LYS A 54 5.74 -19.28 0.53
CA LYS A 54 6.74 -20.31 0.84
C LYS A 54 6.05 -21.59 1.32
N ARG A 55 6.64 -22.73 1.00
CA ARG A 55 6.03 -24.05 1.21
C ARG A 55 5.71 -24.32 2.69
N GLU A 56 6.57 -23.84 3.58
CA GLU A 56 6.46 -24.03 5.03
C GLU A 56 5.13 -23.46 5.57
N TRP A 57 4.70 -22.31 5.05
CA TRP A 57 3.44 -21.67 5.46
C TRP A 57 2.23 -22.44 4.95
N LYS A 58 2.31 -23.02 3.75
CA LYS A 58 1.23 -23.85 3.21
C LYS A 58 1.05 -25.12 4.03
N GLU A 59 2.15 -25.78 4.40
CA GLU A 59 2.12 -27.00 5.22
C GLU A 59 1.59 -26.73 6.63
N GLN A 60 1.95 -25.59 7.24
CA GLN A 60 1.41 -25.21 8.55
C GLN A 60 -0.11 -25.01 8.48
N GLN A 61 -0.61 -24.27 7.48
CA GLN A 61 -2.04 -24.08 7.29
C GLN A 61 -2.78 -25.39 7.02
N GLN A 62 -2.17 -26.31 6.25
CA GLN A 62 -2.73 -27.63 6.00
C GLN A 62 -2.83 -28.46 7.29
N LYS A 63 -1.83 -28.39 8.19
CA LYS A 63 -1.88 -29.05 9.50
C LYS A 63 -3.00 -28.48 10.36
N ASP A 64 -3.07 -27.16 10.50
CA ASP A 64 -4.08 -26.49 11.31
C ASP A 64 -5.49 -26.81 10.80
N PHE A 65 -5.69 -26.82 9.47
CA PHE A 65 -6.96 -27.17 8.85
C PHE A 65 -7.31 -28.65 9.06
N SER A 66 -6.33 -29.55 8.95
CA SER A 66 -6.53 -30.97 9.21
C SER A 66 -6.93 -31.25 10.67
N GLN A 67 -6.42 -30.47 11.62
CA GLN A 67 -6.80 -30.58 13.03
C GLN A 67 -8.22 -30.09 13.26
N ARG A 68 -8.61 -28.96 12.65
CA ARG A 68 -9.99 -28.44 12.72
C ARG A 68 -11.01 -29.41 12.14
N LEU A 69 -10.69 -30.03 11.00
CA LEU A 69 -11.53 -31.04 10.36
C LEU A 69 -11.72 -32.30 11.21
N LYS A 70 -10.70 -32.71 11.96
CA LYS A 70 -10.78 -33.89 12.86
C LYS A 70 -11.63 -33.63 14.11
N LEU A 71 -11.89 -32.37 14.46
CA LEU A 71 -12.71 -31.96 15.59
C LEU A 71 -14.19 -31.77 15.22
N MET A 72 -14.53 -31.83 13.93
CA MET A 72 -15.89 -31.94 13.41
C MET A 72 -16.28 -33.40 13.24
#